data_AF-A0AAE9L0U8-F1
#
_entry.id   AF-A0AAE9L0U8-F1
#
_cell.length_a   1.000
_cell.length_b   1.000
_cell.length_c   1.000
_cell.angle_alpha   90.00
_cell.angle_beta   90.00
_cell.angle_gamma   90.00
#
_symmetry.space_group_name_H-M   'P 1'
#
loop_
_entity.id
_entity.type
_entity.pdbx_description
1 polymer ?
#
loop_
_entity_poly.entity_id
_entity_poly.type
_entity_poly.pdbx_seq_one_letter_code
_entity_poly.pdbx_strand_id
1 'polypeptide(L)'
;MFGAIHALAATPDPALTDTSGCTALIDIVQESLRGEIDVACPVSDKVVCESKNGQIRALLEIIDQRRKRNADECDTLAQVNRLLRTLPPKS
;
A
#
# COMPACT_ATOMS: atom_id res chain seq x y z
N MET A 1 -2.18 -56.34 7.37
CA MET A 1 -2.66 -55.36 6.36
C MET A 1 -2.36 -53.98 6.88
N PHE A 2 -1.32 -53.32 6.37
CA PHE A 2 -1.00 -51.93 6.70
C PHE A 2 -1.35 -51.07 5.49
N GLY A 3 -2.48 -50.37 5.56
CA GLY A 3 -2.92 -49.44 4.53
C GLY A 3 -2.27 -48.07 4.76
N ALA A 4 -1.40 -47.66 3.85
CA ALA A 4 -0.72 -46.38 3.88
C ALA A 4 -1.70 -45.23 3.61
N ILE A 5 -1.84 -44.33 4.59
CA ILE A 5 -2.57 -43.06 4.44
C ILE A 5 -1.69 -42.14 3.59
N HIS A 6 -2.04 -41.96 2.32
CA HIS A 6 -1.43 -40.94 1.48
C HIS A 6 -1.96 -39.57 1.90
N ALA A 7 -1.12 -38.77 2.56
CA ALA A 7 -1.37 -37.36 2.76
C ALA A 7 -1.26 -36.65 1.40
N LEU A 8 -2.40 -36.22 0.86
CA LEU A 8 -2.44 -35.33 -0.29
C LEU A 8 -1.92 -33.96 0.15
N ALA A 9 -0.68 -33.65 -0.20
CA ALA A 9 -0.18 -32.29 -0.14
C ALA A 9 -0.97 -31.46 -1.16
N ALA A 10 -1.88 -30.60 -0.67
CA ALA A 10 -2.52 -29.60 -1.51
C ALA A 10 -1.42 -28.71 -2.10
N THR A 11 -1.23 -28.78 -3.41
CA THR A 11 -0.37 -27.82 -4.11
C THR A 11 -1.00 -26.44 -3.93
N PRO A 12 -0.26 -25.43 -3.44
CA PRO A 12 -0.80 -24.09 -3.29
C PRO A 12 -1.28 -23.61 -4.66
N ASP A 13 -2.53 -23.18 -4.72
CA ASP A 13 -3.14 -22.66 -5.95
C ASP A 13 -2.43 -21.34 -6.31
N PRO A 14 -1.71 -21.26 -7.44
CA PRO A 14 -1.03 -20.03 -7.84
C PRO A 14 -2.00 -18.86 -8.09
N ALA A 15 -3.29 -19.12 -8.30
CA ALA A 15 -4.31 -18.08 -8.39
C ALA A 15 -4.61 -17.42 -7.03
N LEU A 16 -4.35 -18.10 -5.90
CA LEU A 16 -4.47 -17.51 -4.55
C LEU A 16 -3.29 -16.63 -4.18
N THR A 17 -2.18 -16.72 -4.92
CA THR A 17 -1.01 -15.83 -4.77
C THR A 17 -1.00 -14.68 -5.77
N ASP A 18 -2.06 -14.53 -6.57
CA ASP A 18 -2.15 -13.47 -7.57
C ASP A 18 -2.47 -12.11 -6.92
N THR A 19 -1.48 -11.55 -6.23
CA THR A 19 -1.52 -10.20 -5.64
C THR A 19 -1.27 -9.11 -6.70
N SER A 20 -1.28 -9.47 -7.99
CA SER A 20 -1.06 -8.57 -9.13
C SER A 20 -2.00 -7.35 -9.08
N GLY A 21 -3.27 -7.55 -8.73
CA GLY A 21 -4.23 -6.44 -8.58
C GLY A 21 -3.89 -5.49 -7.43
N CYS A 22 -3.46 -6.01 -6.28
CA CYS A 22 -3.07 -5.19 -5.13
C CYS A 22 -1.76 -4.45 -5.38
N THR A 23 -0.82 -5.10 -6.08
CA THR A 23 0.44 -4.50 -6.52
C THR A 23 0.18 -3.30 -7.44
N ALA A 24 -0.65 -3.49 -8.47
CA ALA A 24 -1.01 -2.42 -9.40
C ALA A 24 -1.69 -1.24 -8.69
N LEU A 25 -2.59 -1.51 -7.73
CA LEU A 25 -3.24 -0.46 -6.95
C LEU A 25 -2.26 0.28 -6.03
N ILE A 26 -1.31 -0.41 -5.41
CA ILE A 26 -0.25 0.22 -4.62
C ILE A 26 0.58 1.15 -5.50
N ASP A 27 0.97 0.71 -6.70
CA ASP A 27 1.76 1.53 -7.62
C ASP A 27 1.00 2.81 -8.04
N ILE A 28 -0.30 2.70 -8.35
CA ILE A 28 -1.16 3.86 -8.66
C ILE A 28 -1.24 4.83 -7.48
N VAL A 29 -1.44 4.30 -6.26
CA VAL A 29 -1.51 5.12 -5.05
C VAL A 29 -0.18 5.83 -4.81
N GLN A 30 0.93 5.11 -4.95
CA GLN A 30 2.27 5.65 -4.76
C GLN A 30 2.59 6.77 -5.75
N GLU A 31 2.24 6.60 -7.03
CA GLU A 31 2.38 7.63 -8.06
C GLU A 31 1.51 8.85 -7.77
N SER A 32 0.26 8.63 -7.39
CA SER A 32 -0.68 9.70 -7.03
C SER A 32 -0.19 10.53 -5.84
N LEU A 33 0.33 9.86 -4.82
CA LEU A 33 0.88 10.51 -3.62
C LEU A 33 2.14 11.33 -3.92
N ARG A 34 3.00 10.85 -4.82
CA ARG A 34 4.18 11.60 -5.29
C ARG A 34 3.76 12.86 -6.05
N GLY A 35 2.83 12.72 -6.99
CA GLY A 35 2.30 13.86 -7.74
C GLY A 35 1.68 14.94 -6.84
N GLU A 36 1.02 14.55 -5.74
CA GLU A 36 0.42 15.52 -4.81
C GLU A 36 1.47 16.32 -4.00
N ILE A 37 2.67 15.77 -3.75
CA ILE A 37 3.74 16.48 -3.02
C ILE A 37 4.73 17.21 -3.94
N ASP A 38 4.75 16.88 -5.24
CA ASP A 38 5.56 17.59 -6.25
C ASP A 38 4.99 18.98 -6.57
N VAL A 39 3.71 19.23 -6.24
CA VAL A 39 3.08 20.53 -6.38
C VAL A 39 3.48 21.44 -5.21
N ALA A 40 4.01 22.62 -5.53
CA ALA A 40 4.39 23.62 -4.53
C ALA A 40 3.18 24.09 -3.72
N CYS A 41 3.34 24.16 -2.39
CA CYS A 41 2.29 24.65 -1.51
C CYS A 41 1.99 26.14 -1.75
N PRO A 42 0.70 26.52 -1.94
CA PRO A 42 0.33 27.92 -2.12
C PRO A 42 0.64 28.72 -0.86
N VAL A 43 1.00 30.00 -1.03
CA VAL A 43 1.38 30.88 0.09
C VAL A 43 0.23 31.06 1.10
N SER A 44 -1.02 31.08 0.61
CA SER A 44 -2.23 31.23 1.44
C SER A 44 -2.38 30.10 2.47
N ASP A 45 -2.02 28.87 2.11
CA ASP A 45 -2.30 27.67 2.90
C ASP A 45 -1.04 26.84 3.18
N LYS A 46 0.13 27.51 3.13
CA LYS A 46 1.44 26.86 3.18
C LYS A 46 1.57 25.90 4.36
N VAL A 47 1.12 26.29 5.55
CA VAL A 47 1.24 25.47 6.77
C VAL A 47 0.39 24.20 6.68
N VAL A 48 -0.85 24.31 6.18
CA VAL A 48 -1.77 23.18 6.04
C VAL A 48 -1.28 22.23 4.95
N CYS A 49 -0.86 22.79 3.82
CA CYS A 49 -0.33 22.01 2.71
C CYS A 49 0.98 21.29 3.08
N GLU A 50 1.93 21.95 3.76
CA GLU A 50 3.16 21.29 4.21
C GLU A 50 2.91 20.20 5.25
N SER A 51 1.95 20.41 6.15
CA SER A 51 1.51 19.38 7.11
C SER A 51 0.94 18.15 6.39
N LYS A 52 0.06 18.36 5.40
CA LYS A 52 -0.46 17.29 4.52
C LYS A 52 0.67 16.59 3.78
N ASN A 53 1.60 17.34 3.19
CA ASN A 53 2.74 16.77 2.46
C ASN A 53 3.65 15.95 3.39
N GLY A 54 3.83 16.36 4.65
CA GLY A 54 4.51 15.57 5.67
C GLY A 54 3.83 14.21 5.92
N GLN A 55 2.50 14.20 6.04
CA GLN A 55 1.74 12.95 6.21
C GLN A 55 1.83 12.05 4.97
N ILE A 56 1.78 12.63 3.77
CA ILE A 56 1.94 11.90 2.51
C ILE A 56 3.34 11.27 2.41
N ARG A 57 4.41 11.98 2.81
CA ARG A 57 5.77 11.42 2.85
C ARG A 57 5.86 10.23 3.80
N ALA A 58 5.24 10.31 4.98
CA ALA A 58 5.19 9.18 5.92
C ALA A 58 4.46 7.96 5.33
N LEU A 59 3.36 8.17 4.59
CA LEU A 59 2.66 7.11 3.87
C LEU A 59 3.55 6.43 2.81
N LEU A 60 4.28 7.21 2.03
CA LEU A 60 5.21 6.69 1.02
C LEU A 60 6.33 5.86 1.66
N GLU A 61 6.85 6.29 2.81
CA GLU A 61 7.85 5.52 3.58
C GLU A 61 7.30 4.18 4.08
N ILE A 62 6.04 4.13 4.53
CA ILE A 62 5.39 2.88 4.97
C ILE A 62 5.29 1.88 3.81
N ILE A 63 4.89 2.36 2.63
CA ILE A 63 4.80 1.51 1.42
C ILE A 63 6.17 0.94 1.07
N ASP A 64 7.20 1.79 1.03
CA ASP A 64 8.57 1.38 0.71
C ASP A 64 9.14 0.38 1.73
N GLN A 65 8.93 0.62 3.03
CA GLN A 65 9.36 -0.31 4.08
C GLN A 65 8.67 -1.67 3.99
N ARG A 66 7.37 -1.70 3.65
CA ARG A 66 6.62 -2.94 3.49
C ARG A 66 7.05 -3.72 2.26
N ARG A 67 7.28 -3.05 1.12
CA ARG A 67 7.84 -3.67 -0.08
C ARG A 67 9.22 -4.26 0.16
N LYS A 68 10.11 -3.54 0.85
CA LYS A 68 11.44 -4.05 1.23
C LYS A 68 11.40 -5.32 2.08
N ARG A 69 10.32 -5.52 2.85
CA ARG A 69 10.10 -6.70 3.68
C ARG A 69 9.34 -7.82 2.97
N ASN A 70 8.99 -7.66 1.69
CA ASN A 70 8.10 -8.54 0.94
C ASN A 70 6.80 -8.83 1.72
N ALA A 71 6.23 -7.80 2.34
CA ALA A 71 4.93 -7.92 3.01
C ALA A 71 3.83 -8.09 1.96
N ASP A 72 2.76 -8.82 2.32
CA ASP A 72 1.60 -9.03 1.47
C ASP A 72 1.05 -7.70 0.92
N GLU A 73 0.88 -7.63 -0.40
CA GLU A 73 0.51 -6.40 -1.08
C GLU A 73 -0.95 -6.01 -0.80
N CYS A 74 -1.84 -6.98 -0.60
CA CYS A 74 -3.23 -6.68 -0.30
C CYS A 74 -3.41 -6.16 1.13
N ASP A 75 -2.68 -6.72 2.10
CA ASP A 75 -2.62 -6.20 3.47
C ASP A 75 -1.99 -4.82 3.52
N THR A 76 -0.95 -4.60 2.72
CA THR A 76 -0.30 -3.30 2.58
C THR A 76 -1.28 -2.27 2.01
N LEU A 77 -2.00 -2.61 0.94
CA LEU A 77 -3.02 -1.75 0.35
C LEU A 77 -4.15 -1.44 1.35
N ALA A 78 -4.61 -2.43 2.11
CA ALA A 78 -5.64 -2.23 3.13
C ALA A 78 -5.17 -1.27 4.24
N GLN A 79 -3.92 -1.39 4.69
CA GLN A 79 -3.33 -0.45 5.65
C GLN A 79 -3.22 0.96 5.08
N VAL A 80 -2.70 1.09 3.85
CA VAL A 80 -2.56 2.37 3.17
C VAL A 80 -3.93 3.04 3.00
N ASN A 81 -4.96 2.31 2.59
CA ASN A 81 -6.33 2.83 2.47
C ASN A 81 -6.84 3.41 3.80
N ARG A 82 -6.57 2.74 4.93
CA ARG A 82 -6.95 3.25 6.26
C ARG A 82 -6.23 4.56 6.58
N LEU A 83 -4.94 4.64 6.30
CA LEU A 83 -4.15 5.85 6.54
C LEU A 83 -4.56 7.00 5.62
N LEU A 84 -4.84 6.73 4.34
CA LEU A 84 -5.35 7.73 3.41
C LEU A 84 -6.64 8.38 3.89
N ARG A 85 -7.54 7.62 4.51
CA ARG A 85 -8.80 8.15 5.10
C ARG A 85 -8.57 9.08 6.30
N THR A 86 -7.38 9.06 6.89
CA THR A 86 -6.99 9.98 7.98
C THR A 86 -6.35 11.26 7.48
N LEU A 87 -5.99 11.33 6.20
CA LEU A 87 -5.48 12.55 5.62
C LEU A 87 -6.57 13.64 5.61
N PRO A 88 -6.19 14.91 5.80
CA PRO A 88 -7.13 16.01 5.66
C PRO A 88 -7.73 16.02 4.25
N PRO A 89 -9.04 16.29 4.12
CA PRO A 89 -9.71 16.31 2.82
C PRO A 89 -9.10 17.38 1.92
N LYS A 90 -9.17 17.15 0.61
CA LYS A 90 -8.74 18.13 -0.39
C LYS A 90 -9.53 19.41 -0.18
N SER A 91 -8.83 20.50 0.16
CA SER A 91 -9.39 21.85 0.31
C SER A 91 -9.59 22.48 -1.06
#